data_AF-A0A2V9H0Z5-F1
#
_entry.id   AF-A0A2V9H0Z5-F1
#
_cell.length_a   1.000
_cell.length_b   1.000
_cell.length_c   1.000
_cell.angle_alpha   90.00
_cell.angle_beta   90.00
_cell.angle_gamma   90.00
#
_symmetry.space_group_name_H-M   'P 1'
#
loop_
_entity.id
_entity.type
_entity.pdbx_description
1 polymer ?
#
loop_
_entity_poly.entity_id
_entity_poly.type
_entity_poly.pdbx_seq_one_letter_code
_entity_poly.pdbx_strand_id
1 'polypeptide(L)'
;MSPWHVATKRLALTVLFSAAIAGARNCAERQRYGGTLRVELHAATVALDPREWQVGSAEFAINEKLGALVFERLVALDNYGRFQPQLATEWSHDAAFKRWQFTLRANVRFSDGTALNNADVVAALQPLLLSGQQVVASGNGVAIQSTAAMPDLLEELASGRLFVYRLQPRGTPMGTGPFLVSETATDNRGPSGRETASGDSNLAVSTPGAKGGTPWRFRANEETWSGRPFLDAIQVTLGVPPLRQLVDLQLGKADVVELSPELVRRAMQDNQRVWSSAPVTFYGLRFDDAQSAGAAAKLREAMSLSLDRQTMANVLLQKQAEPASALLPQWLSGYAFLFTMEPNIDRAKQIRATLPANMAASTEPLRLHVDVPGDLAKLLGERVAVNARQAAILVQVVNRTLSHAASSATSTWSDSASGLHLFSWHYSSLSPRVELESMVSALNLGDSSEAVVSSTDPELLYAREKKLLEDRHVLPLVALPEYIGLSQNVRDWMPARWGEWHLDDVWLDVPEPSPALPGNSNTPATPVAQPPVASPGVKP
;
A
#
# COMPACT_ATOMS: atom_id res chain seq x y z
N MET A 1 -83.94 29.29 0.41
CA MET A 1 -83.29 30.54 0.86
C MET A 1 -81.97 30.64 0.10
N SER A 2 -81.87 31.55 -0.86
CA SER A 2 -80.56 32.15 -1.23
C SER A 2 -80.35 33.38 -0.33
N PRO A 3 -79.27 34.18 -0.44
CA PRO A 3 -78.00 34.02 -1.17
C PRO A 3 -76.78 34.41 -0.29
N TRP A 4 -75.55 34.34 -0.84
CA TRP A 4 -74.60 35.49 -0.88
C TRP A 4 -73.34 35.13 -1.71
N HIS A 5 -73.31 35.72 -2.91
CA HIS A 5 -72.21 36.40 -3.64
C HIS A 5 -70.89 36.66 -2.86
N VAL A 6 -69.67 36.79 -3.42
CA VAL A 6 -69.15 37.05 -4.79
C VAL A 6 -67.61 36.96 -4.76
N ALA A 7 -67.01 36.60 -5.92
CA ALA A 7 -65.66 36.91 -6.45
C ALA A 7 -64.40 36.70 -5.55
N THR A 8 -63.25 36.23 -6.05
CA THR A 8 -62.54 36.82 -7.19
C THR A 8 -61.43 35.87 -7.68
N LYS A 9 -61.43 35.59 -8.99
CA LYS A 9 -60.28 35.10 -9.75
C LYS A 9 -59.18 36.17 -9.76
N ARG A 10 -57.93 35.81 -9.50
CA ARG A 10 -56.66 36.33 -10.08
C ARG A 10 -55.52 36.23 -9.06
N LEU A 11 -54.88 35.06 -8.94
CA LEU A 11 -53.49 34.92 -8.45
C LEU A 11 -53.04 33.44 -8.52
N ALA A 12 -53.16 32.81 -9.69
CA ALA A 12 -52.69 31.44 -9.90
C ALA A 12 -51.64 31.34 -11.02
N LEU A 13 -51.03 32.46 -11.41
CA LEU A 13 -50.11 32.51 -12.55
C LEU A 13 -48.88 33.37 -12.24
N THR A 14 -48.22 33.14 -11.11
CA THR A 14 -46.90 33.76 -10.81
C THR A 14 -46.03 32.98 -9.82
N VAL A 15 -46.44 31.77 -9.40
CA VAL A 15 -45.62 30.90 -8.51
C VAL A 15 -45.05 29.68 -9.25
N LEU A 16 -45.50 29.39 -10.48
CA LEU A 16 -45.05 28.23 -11.25
C LEU A 16 -43.84 28.49 -12.17
N PHE A 17 -43.27 29.71 -12.18
CA PHE A 17 -42.09 30.03 -12.99
C PHE A 17 -40.79 30.23 -12.18
N SER A 18 -40.84 30.19 -10.85
CA SER A 18 -39.65 30.29 -9.98
C SER A 18 -39.22 28.96 -9.35
N ALA A 19 -39.99 27.88 -9.53
CA ALA A 19 -39.65 26.54 -9.07
C ALA A 19 -38.91 25.67 -10.12
N ALA A 20 -38.74 26.18 -11.35
CA ALA A 20 -38.09 25.44 -12.44
C ALA A 20 -36.60 25.77 -12.65
N ILE A 21 -36.01 26.68 -11.86
CA ILE A 21 -34.58 27.06 -11.97
C ILE A 21 -33.75 26.58 -10.76
N ALA A 22 -34.38 26.03 -9.71
CA ALA A 22 -33.67 25.52 -8.53
C ALA A 22 -33.35 24.01 -8.59
N GLY A 23 -33.76 23.30 -9.65
CA GLY A 23 -33.64 21.83 -9.76
C GLY A 23 -32.49 21.29 -10.60
N ALA A 24 -31.62 22.14 -11.16
CA ALA A 24 -30.56 21.73 -12.09
C ALA A 24 -29.15 22.13 -11.62
N ARG A 25 -28.83 21.89 -10.34
CA ARG A 25 -27.47 22.06 -9.79
C ARG A 25 -26.89 20.80 -9.12
N ASN A 26 -27.44 19.63 -9.39
CA ASN A 26 -26.63 18.40 -9.37
C ASN A 26 -26.19 18.14 -10.81
N CYS A 27 -25.31 18.99 -11.32
CA CYS A 27 -24.44 18.55 -12.41
C CYS A 27 -23.61 17.44 -11.77
N ALA A 28 -23.89 16.18 -12.11
CA ALA A 28 -22.94 15.12 -11.86
C ALA A 28 -21.65 15.60 -12.53
N GLU A 29 -20.65 15.96 -11.73
CA GLU A 29 -19.36 16.38 -12.25
C GLU A 29 -18.85 15.26 -13.15
N ARG A 30 -18.81 15.54 -14.46
CA ARG A 30 -18.45 14.55 -15.47
C ARG A 30 -16.97 14.22 -15.31
N GLN A 31 -16.63 12.93 -15.27
CA GLN A 31 -15.24 12.46 -15.25
C GLN A 31 -14.44 13.13 -16.36
N ARG A 32 -13.22 13.57 -16.04
CA ARG A 32 -12.36 14.32 -16.95
C ARG A 32 -11.05 13.59 -17.17
N TYR A 33 -10.68 13.44 -18.44
CA TYR A 33 -9.34 13.01 -18.81
C TYR A 33 -8.36 14.18 -18.61
N GLY A 34 -7.17 13.85 -18.14
CA GLY A 34 -6.03 14.74 -18.10
C GLY A 34 -5.43 14.95 -16.72
N GLY A 35 -4.27 15.59 -16.72
CA GLY A 35 -3.61 16.09 -15.51
C GLY A 35 -2.65 15.09 -14.87
N THR A 36 -1.86 15.60 -13.92
CA THR A 36 -0.83 14.84 -13.21
C THR A 36 -1.18 14.75 -11.74
N LEU A 37 -1.45 13.55 -11.25
CA LEU A 37 -1.64 13.29 -9.82
C LEU A 37 -0.29 13.33 -9.11
N ARG A 38 -0.12 14.24 -8.15
CA ARG A 38 1.12 14.37 -7.36
C ARG A 38 0.98 13.62 -6.03
N VAL A 39 1.79 12.59 -5.87
CA VAL A 39 1.80 11.70 -4.71
C VAL A 39 3.09 11.91 -3.94
N GLU A 40 3.01 12.03 -2.61
CA GLU A 40 4.19 12.04 -1.75
C GLU A 40 4.14 10.87 -0.76
N LEU A 41 5.24 10.12 -0.64
CA LEU A 41 5.37 8.95 0.23
C LEU A 41 6.56 9.13 1.18
N HIS A 42 6.47 8.49 2.35
CA HIS A 42 7.52 8.59 3.36
C HIS A 42 8.74 7.70 3.04
N ALA A 43 8.58 6.62 2.29
CA ALA A 43 9.68 5.69 2.01
C ALA A 43 10.76 6.34 1.17
N ALA A 44 12.02 6.09 1.51
CA ALA A 44 13.18 6.65 0.82
C ALA A 44 13.47 5.96 -0.52
N THR A 45 13.12 4.68 -0.64
CA THR A 45 13.40 3.83 -1.80
C THR A 45 12.23 2.91 -2.08
N VAL A 46 12.07 2.53 -3.34
CA VAL A 46 11.10 1.55 -3.80
C VAL A 46 11.77 0.61 -4.81
N ALA A 47 11.26 -0.61 -4.92
CA ALA A 47 11.70 -1.60 -5.89
C ALA A 47 10.48 -2.04 -6.70
N LEU A 48 10.58 -2.03 -8.04
CA LEU A 48 9.49 -2.51 -8.90
C LEU A 48 9.57 -4.00 -9.21
N ASP A 49 10.72 -4.67 -9.01
CA ASP A 49 10.83 -6.12 -9.24
C ASP A 49 10.22 -6.88 -8.05
N PRO A 50 9.11 -7.63 -8.25
CA PRO A 50 8.43 -8.32 -7.16
C PRO A 50 9.29 -9.37 -6.43
N ARG A 51 10.39 -9.82 -7.03
CA ARG A 51 11.34 -10.77 -6.42
C ARG A 51 12.15 -10.16 -5.29
N GLU A 52 12.30 -8.83 -5.30
CA GLU A 52 13.04 -8.08 -4.29
C GLU A 52 12.17 -7.74 -3.07
N TRP A 53 10.86 -7.98 -3.14
CA TRP A 53 9.92 -7.56 -2.11
C TRP A 53 9.92 -8.53 -0.94
N GLN A 54 10.23 -8.00 0.25
CA GLN A 54 10.22 -8.75 1.50
C GLN A 54 8.82 -8.74 2.11
N VAL A 55 8.19 -9.91 2.16
CA VAL A 55 6.86 -10.09 2.77
C VAL A 55 6.86 -9.54 4.20
N GLY A 56 5.81 -8.80 4.55
CA GLY A 56 5.64 -8.19 5.86
C GLY A 56 6.40 -6.89 6.10
N SER A 57 7.28 -6.44 5.18
CA SER A 57 8.00 -5.18 5.34
C SER A 57 7.13 -3.96 5.01
N ALA A 58 7.51 -2.77 5.50
CA ALA A 58 6.80 -1.54 5.17
C ALA A 58 6.97 -1.16 3.69
N GLU A 59 8.15 -1.44 3.12
CA GLU A 59 8.44 -1.24 1.70
C GLU A 59 7.59 -2.12 0.79
N PHE A 60 7.20 -3.32 1.25
CA PHE A 60 6.30 -4.20 0.51
C PHE A 60 4.99 -3.49 0.14
N ALA A 61 4.34 -2.83 1.11
CA ALA A 61 3.08 -2.12 0.91
C ALA A 61 3.19 -1.08 -0.21
N ILE A 62 4.27 -0.29 -0.19
CA ILE A 62 4.49 0.78 -1.16
C ILE A 62 4.85 0.20 -2.52
N ASN A 63 5.71 -0.82 -2.55
CA ASN A 63 6.07 -1.49 -3.79
C ASN A 63 4.85 -2.15 -4.46
N GLU A 64 3.94 -2.74 -3.68
CA GLU A 64 2.69 -3.29 -4.17
C GLU A 64 1.79 -2.21 -4.77
N LYS A 65 1.59 -1.08 -4.08
CA LYS A 65 0.81 0.07 -4.60
C LYS A 65 1.36 0.59 -5.92
N LEU A 66 2.68 0.75 -6.02
CA LEU A 66 3.33 1.21 -7.26
C LEU A 66 3.35 0.13 -8.34
N GLY A 67 3.51 -1.13 -7.95
CA GLY A 67 3.45 -2.30 -8.83
C GLY A 67 2.09 -2.43 -9.50
N ALA A 68 0.99 -2.21 -8.78
CA ALA A 68 -0.37 -2.23 -9.31
C ALA A 68 -0.63 -1.17 -10.40
N LEU A 69 0.19 -0.11 -10.47
CA LEU A 69 0.11 0.88 -11.56
C LEU A 69 0.68 0.34 -12.88
N VAL A 70 1.65 -0.58 -12.80
CA VAL A 70 2.48 -1.01 -13.94
C VAL A 70 2.20 -2.46 -14.34
N PHE A 71 1.89 -3.31 -13.37
CA PHE A 71 1.66 -4.73 -13.53
C PHE A 71 0.22 -5.09 -13.19
N GLU A 72 -0.20 -6.26 -13.65
CA GLU A 72 -1.51 -6.82 -13.38
C GLU A 72 -1.36 -8.25 -12.92
N ARG A 73 -2.35 -8.76 -12.18
CA ARG A 73 -2.37 -10.14 -11.71
C ARG A 73 -3.31 -10.98 -12.57
N LEU A 74 -3.31 -12.29 -12.32
CA LEU A 74 -4.25 -13.20 -13.00
C LEU A 74 -5.70 -12.92 -12.56
N VAL A 75 -5.88 -12.61 -11.29
CA VAL A 75 -7.17 -12.39 -10.66
C VAL A 75 -7.10 -11.05 -9.93
N ALA A 76 -8.22 -10.35 -9.85
CA ALA A 76 -8.35 -9.14 -9.04
C ALA A 76 -9.39 -9.37 -7.94
N LEU A 77 -9.42 -8.46 -6.97
CA LEU A 77 -10.48 -8.38 -5.97
C LEU A 77 -11.25 -7.08 -6.18
N ASP A 78 -12.56 -7.14 -6.08
CA ASP A 78 -13.36 -5.91 -6.00
C ASP A 78 -13.35 -5.33 -4.58
N ASN A 79 -13.95 -4.15 -4.41
CA ASN A 79 -14.06 -3.46 -3.12
C ASN A 79 -14.82 -4.25 -2.03
N TYR A 80 -15.43 -5.39 -2.36
CA TYR A 80 -16.10 -6.30 -1.44
C TYR A 80 -15.30 -7.58 -1.17
N GLY A 81 -14.08 -7.70 -1.71
CA GLY A 81 -13.23 -8.88 -1.56
C GLY A 81 -13.69 -10.07 -2.43
N ARG A 82 -14.45 -9.83 -3.50
CA ARG A 82 -14.88 -10.89 -4.42
C ARG A 82 -13.89 -11.00 -5.57
N PHE A 83 -13.52 -12.23 -5.92
CA PHE A 83 -12.66 -12.52 -7.05
C PHE A 83 -13.27 -12.06 -8.37
N GLN A 84 -12.48 -11.33 -9.16
CA GLN A 84 -12.84 -10.82 -10.48
C GLN A 84 -11.80 -11.21 -11.52
N PRO A 85 -12.21 -11.44 -12.78
CA PRO A 85 -11.28 -11.58 -13.89
C PRO A 85 -10.38 -10.36 -14.06
N GLN A 86 -9.07 -10.58 -14.21
CA GLN A 86 -8.11 -9.57 -14.67
C GLN A 86 -7.41 -10.09 -15.94
N LEU A 87 -6.20 -10.62 -15.82
CA LEU A 87 -5.51 -11.28 -16.94
C LEU A 87 -6.04 -12.68 -17.22
N ALA A 88 -6.58 -13.38 -16.22
CA ALA A 88 -7.32 -14.61 -16.42
C ALA A 88 -8.83 -14.31 -16.54
N THR A 89 -9.48 -14.84 -17.59
CA THR A 89 -10.92 -14.69 -17.81
C THR A 89 -11.74 -15.76 -17.12
N GLU A 90 -11.14 -16.93 -16.92
CA GLU A 90 -11.76 -18.10 -16.31
C GLU A 90 -10.73 -18.89 -15.51
N TRP A 91 -11.17 -19.56 -14.46
CA TRP A 91 -10.36 -20.50 -13.69
C TRP A 91 -11.19 -21.67 -13.17
N SER A 92 -10.52 -22.80 -12.96
CA SER A 92 -11.10 -24.00 -12.37
C SER A 92 -10.05 -24.77 -11.56
N HIS A 93 -10.48 -25.64 -10.65
CA HIS A 93 -9.59 -26.47 -9.87
C HIS A 93 -10.12 -27.91 -9.73
N ASP A 94 -9.22 -28.84 -9.38
CA ASP A 94 -9.61 -30.19 -9.00
C ASP A 94 -10.23 -30.23 -7.58
N ALA A 95 -10.96 -31.29 -7.25
CA ALA A 95 -11.64 -31.41 -5.96
C ALA A 95 -10.70 -31.35 -4.74
N ALA A 96 -9.41 -31.61 -4.94
CA ALA A 96 -8.38 -31.59 -3.91
C ALA A 96 -7.63 -30.26 -3.80
N PHE A 97 -7.94 -29.26 -4.64
CA PHE A 97 -7.24 -27.97 -4.74
C PHE A 97 -5.74 -28.09 -5.03
N LYS A 98 -5.30 -29.20 -5.65
CA LYS A 98 -3.91 -29.46 -5.99
C LYS A 98 -3.55 -29.03 -7.40
N ARG A 99 -4.55 -28.81 -8.25
CA ARG A 99 -4.37 -28.34 -9.62
C ARG A 99 -5.40 -27.27 -9.93
N TRP A 100 -4.92 -26.09 -10.28
CA TRP A 100 -5.71 -24.98 -10.80
C TRP A 100 -5.37 -24.75 -12.28
N GLN A 101 -6.36 -24.40 -13.08
CA GLN A 101 -6.23 -24.06 -14.49
C GLN A 101 -6.82 -22.67 -14.70
N PHE A 102 -6.08 -21.80 -15.38
CA PHE A 102 -6.45 -20.43 -15.70
C PHE A 102 -6.43 -20.25 -17.22
N THR A 103 -7.45 -19.59 -17.76
CA THR A 103 -7.54 -19.19 -19.17
C THR A 103 -7.18 -17.72 -19.29
N LEU A 104 -6.21 -17.38 -20.14
CA LEU A 104 -5.74 -15.99 -20.26
C LEU A 104 -6.58 -15.19 -21.24
N ARG A 105 -6.72 -13.90 -20.94
CA ARG A 105 -7.32 -12.88 -21.79
C ARG A 105 -6.51 -12.74 -23.08
N ALA A 106 -7.23 -12.70 -24.21
CA ALA A 106 -6.62 -12.42 -25.51
C ALA A 106 -6.30 -10.93 -25.67
N ASN A 107 -5.32 -10.63 -26.51
CA ASN A 107 -4.94 -9.26 -26.92
C ASN A 107 -4.42 -8.35 -25.81
N VAL A 108 -3.91 -8.92 -24.71
CA VAL A 108 -3.15 -8.15 -23.71
C VAL A 108 -1.74 -7.90 -24.24
N ARG A 109 -1.23 -6.68 -24.03
CA ARG A 109 0.11 -6.26 -24.45
C ARG A 109 0.91 -5.75 -23.26
N PHE A 110 2.21 -6.00 -23.30
CA PHE A 110 3.15 -5.31 -22.43
C PHE A 110 3.37 -3.88 -22.91
N SER A 111 4.01 -3.08 -22.05
CA SER A 111 4.35 -1.68 -22.31
C SER A 111 5.23 -1.43 -23.55
N ASP A 112 5.88 -2.46 -24.10
CA ASP A 112 6.65 -2.41 -25.35
C ASP A 112 5.83 -2.80 -26.60
N GLY A 113 4.53 -3.04 -26.43
CA GLY A 113 3.60 -3.44 -27.49
C GLY A 113 3.59 -4.94 -27.80
N THR A 114 4.50 -5.73 -27.24
CA THR A 114 4.52 -7.18 -27.44
C THR A 114 3.33 -7.86 -26.76
N ALA A 115 2.81 -8.94 -27.34
CA ALA A 115 1.68 -9.66 -26.78
C ALA A 115 2.09 -10.47 -25.53
N LEU A 116 1.20 -10.50 -24.54
CA LEU A 116 1.28 -11.42 -23.41
C LEU A 116 0.99 -12.85 -23.88
N ASN A 117 1.84 -13.80 -23.47
CA ASN A 117 1.59 -15.23 -23.66
C ASN A 117 1.72 -16.02 -22.34
N ASN A 118 1.40 -17.32 -22.38
CA ASN A 118 1.45 -18.18 -21.20
C ASN A 118 2.87 -18.43 -20.66
N ALA A 119 3.90 -18.39 -21.51
CA ALA A 119 5.28 -18.53 -21.08
C ALA A 119 5.75 -17.32 -20.26
N ASP A 120 5.24 -16.11 -20.56
CA ASP A 120 5.48 -14.92 -19.75
C ASP A 120 4.89 -15.06 -18.34
N VAL A 121 3.66 -15.56 -18.24
CA VAL A 121 3.00 -15.82 -16.95
C VAL A 121 3.77 -16.86 -16.13
N VAL A 122 4.23 -17.93 -16.78
CA VAL A 122 5.09 -18.95 -16.12
C VAL A 122 6.38 -18.32 -15.60
N ALA A 123 7.07 -17.54 -16.43
CA ALA A 123 8.33 -16.90 -16.07
C ALA A 123 8.18 -15.87 -14.94
N ALA A 124 7.06 -15.14 -14.91
CA ALA A 124 6.76 -14.15 -13.88
C ALA A 124 6.42 -14.79 -12.53
N LEU A 125 5.54 -15.80 -12.54
CA LEU A 125 4.99 -16.36 -11.31
C LEU A 125 5.89 -17.43 -10.68
N GLN A 126 6.55 -18.29 -11.47
CA GLN A 126 7.31 -19.42 -10.93
C GLN A 126 8.36 -19.04 -9.85
N PRO A 127 9.12 -17.94 -9.97
CA PRO A 127 10.07 -17.53 -8.95
C PRO A 127 9.42 -17.01 -7.65
N LEU A 128 8.15 -16.63 -7.71
CA LEU A 128 7.41 -16.01 -6.61
C LEU A 128 6.52 -17.00 -5.84
N LEU A 129 6.15 -18.11 -6.48
CA LEU A 129 5.36 -19.19 -5.89
C LEU A 129 6.12 -19.91 -4.76
N LEU A 130 5.35 -20.51 -3.85
CA LEU A 130 5.89 -21.27 -2.72
C LEU A 130 6.62 -22.54 -3.19
N SER A 131 7.58 -23.00 -2.38
CA SER A 131 8.30 -24.25 -2.65
C SER A 131 7.33 -25.42 -2.82
N GLY A 132 7.48 -26.17 -3.91
CA GLY A 132 6.60 -27.29 -4.23
C GLY A 132 5.35 -26.93 -5.05
N GLN A 133 5.14 -25.65 -5.36
CA GLN A 133 4.18 -25.21 -6.37
C GLN A 133 4.87 -25.04 -7.73
N GLN A 134 4.20 -25.41 -8.81
CA GLN A 134 4.70 -25.31 -10.18
C GLN A 134 3.66 -24.69 -11.08
N VAL A 135 4.04 -23.69 -11.87
CA VAL A 135 3.22 -23.10 -12.92
C VAL A 135 3.71 -23.57 -14.29
N VAL A 136 2.80 -24.08 -15.11
CA VAL A 136 3.11 -24.60 -16.44
C VAL A 136 2.17 -24.00 -17.48
N ALA A 137 2.69 -23.79 -18.69
CA ALA A 137 1.88 -23.40 -19.84
C ALA A 137 0.86 -24.52 -20.16
N SER A 138 -0.41 -24.13 -20.35
CA SER A 138 -1.51 -25.07 -20.61
C SER A 138 -2.52 -24.44 -21.57
N GLY A 139 -2.51 -24.89 -22.83
CA GLY A 139 -3.39 -24.34 -23.88
C GLY A 139 -3.19 -22.83 -24.06
N ASN A 140 -4.29 -22.07 -24.00
CA ASN A 140 -4.30 -20.61 -24.04
C ASN A 140 -4.09 -19.94 -22.66
N GLY A 141 -3.67 -20.70 -21.64
CA GLY A 141 -3.34 -20.13 -20.34
C GLY A 141 -2.32 -20.95 -19.56
N VAL A 142 -2.52 -21.05 -18.25
CA VAL A 142 -1.56 -21.68 -17.33
C VAL A 142 -2.24 -22.62 -16.35
N ALA A 143 -1.52 -23.65 -15.90
CA ALA A 143 -1.94 -24.49 -14.80
C ALA A 143 -0.96 -24.36 -13.64
N ILE A 144 -1.47 -24.23 -12.41
CA ILE A 144 -0.66 -24.21 -11.19
C ILE A 144 -0.94 -25.50 -10.42
N GLN A 145 0.12 -26.22 -10.04
CA GLN A 145 0.03 -27.56 -9.48
C GLN A 145 0.93 -27.69 -8.24
N SER A 146 0.47 -28.44 -7.24
CA SER A 146 1.26 -28.79 -6.07
C SER A 146 0.91 -30.18 -5.54
N THR A 147 1.81 -30.77 -4.76
CA THR A 147 1.55 -32.01 -4.01
C THR A 147 0.64 -31.77 -2.81
N ALA A 148 0.66 -30.55 -2.25
CA ALA A 148 -0.24 -30.09 -1.19
C ALA A 148 -1.46 -29.36 -1.79
N ALA A 149 -2.56 -29.33 -1.03
CA ALA A 149 -3.73 -28.56 -1.42
C ALA A 149 -3.42 -27.05 -1.31
N MET A 150 -3.92 -26.27 -2.27
CA MET A 150 -3.77 -24.81 -2.35
C MET A 150 -5.15 -24.14 -2.35
N PRO A 151 -5.89 -24.19 -1.23
CA PRO A 151 -7.24 -23.63 -1.18
C PRO A 151 -7.27 -22.10 -1.29
N ASP A 152 -6.18 -21.42 -0.91
CA ASP A 152 -6.06 -19.96 -0.92
C ASP A 152 -5.37 -19.41 -2.18
N LEU A 153 -5.00 -20.26 -3.15
CA LEU A 153 -4.23 -19.83 -4.32
C LEU A 153 -4.90 -18.68 -5.09
N LEU A 154 -6.23 -18.69 -5.15
CA LEU A 154 -6.97 -17.64 -5.85
C LEU A 154 -6.83 -16.27 -5.17
N GLU A 155 -6.71 -16.27 -3.84
CA GLU A 155 -6.42 -15.07 -3.04
C GLU A 155 -4.98 -14.63 -3.22
N GLU A 156 -4.02 -15.57 -3.13
CA GLU A 156 -2.60 -15.28 -3.35
C GLU A 156 -2.34 -14.68 -4.75
N LEU A 157 -3.09 -15.12 -5.76
CA LEU A 157 -3.02 -14.60 -7.13
C LEU A 157 -3.76 -13.28 -7.33
N ALA A 158 -4.54 -12.82 -6.34
CA ALA A 158 -5.30 -11.59 -6.42
C ALA A 158 -4.73 -10.46 -5.55
N SER A 159 -3.85 -10.77 -4.60
CA SER A 159 -3.20 -9.82 -3.69
C SER A 159 -1.68 -9.97 -3.70
N GLY A 160 -0.98 -9.09 -2.98
CA GLY A 160 0.44 -9.19 -2.74
C GLY A 160 1.28 -9.10 -4.02
N ARG A 161 2.35 -9.91 -4.08
CA ARG A 161 3.40 -9.78 -5.10
C ARG A 161 3.22 -10.61 -6.38
N LEU A 162 2.17 -11.43 -6.50
CA LEU A 162 1.97 -12.34 -7.65
C LEU A 162 1.47 -11.61 -8.92
N PHE A 163 2.24 -10.60 -9.34
CA PHE A 163 2.06 -9.86 -10.57
C PHE A 163 2.64 -10.59 -11.78
N VAL A 164 2.02 -10.40 -12.94
CA VAL A 164 2.56 -10.79 -14.24
C VAL A 164 3.41 -9.64 -14.78
N TYR A 165 4.68 -9.93 -15.02
CA TYR A 165 5.67 -8.97 -15.51
C TYR A 165 6.70 -9.66 -16.41
N ARG A 166 7.46 -8.88 -17.17
CA ARG A 166 8.62 -9.36 -17.93
C ARG A 166 9.83 -8.50 -17.60
N LEU A 167 11.01 -9.10 -17.51
CA LEU A 167 12.25 -8.36 -17.33
C LEU A 167 12.85 -8.01 -18.70
N GLN A 168 13.18 -6.74 -18.89
CA GLN A 168 13.99 -6.32 -20.04
C GLN A 168 15.44 -6.80 -19.91
N PRO A 169 16.24 -6.85 -20.99
CA PRO A 169 17.66 -7.24 -20.93
C PRO A 169 18.50 -6.42 -19.93
N ARG A 170 18.06 -5.18 -19.60
CA ARG A 170 18.70 -4.30 -18.62
C ARG A 170 18.22 -4.54 -17.17
N GLY A 171 17.32 -5.49 -16.95
CA GLY A 171 16.75 -5.81 -15.64
C GLY A 171 15.51 -4.99 -15.25
N THR A 172 15.11 -4.00 -16.04
CA THR A 172 13.91 -3.19 -15.76
C THR A 172 12.64 -4.01 -15.98
N PRO A 173 11.73 -4.13 -14.99
CA PRO A 173 10.48 -4.85 -15.17
C PRO A 173 9.50 -4.03 -16.04
N MET A 174 8.81 -4.73 -16.93
CA MET A 174 7.69 -4.22 -17.74
C MET A 174 6.42 -5.00 -17.39
N GLY A 175 5.27 -4.33 -17.51
CA GLY A 175 3.97 -4.93 -17.22
C GLY A 175 2.93 -4.63 -18.28
N THR A 176 1.71 -5.05 -17.99
CA THR A 176 0.52 -4.89 -18.83
C THR A 176 -0.45 -3.84 -18.28
N GLY A 177 -0.07 -3.17 -17.19
CA GLY A 177 -0.94 -2.30 -16.41
C GLY A 177 -1.30 -0.96 -17.06
N PRO A 178 -2.15 -0.19 -16.35
CA PRO A 178 -2.76 1.04 -16.83
C PRO A 178 -1.78 2.22 -16.94
N PHE A 179 -0.61 2.14 -16.29
CA PHE A 179 0.44 3.14 -16.39
C PHE A 179 1.79 2.53 -16.78
N LEU A 180 2.61 3.35 -17.43
CA LEU A 180 3.94 2.99 -17.88
C LEU A 180 4.97 3.80 -17.09
N VAL A 181 6.02 3.15 -16.60
CA VAL A 181 7.17 3.85 -16.02
C VAL A 181 7.85 4.69 -17.10
N SER A 182 7.88 6.00 -16.89
CA SER A 182 8.67 6.92 -17.71
C SER A 182 9.95 7.24 -16.95
N GLU A 183 11.07 6.62 -17.34
CA GLU A 183 12.37 7.09 -16.88
C GLU A 183 12.55 8.57 -17.27
N THR A 184 13.16 9.32 -16.36
CA THR A 184 13.34 10.76 -16.47
C THR A 184 14.11 11.13 -17.73
N ALA A 185 13.63 12.16 -18.44
CA ALA A 185 14.37 12.81 -19.50
C ALA A 185 15.76 13.27 -19.03
N THR A 186 16.78 12.48 -19.35
CA THR A 186 18.12 13.00 -19.67
C THR A 186 18.40 12.70 -21.13
N ASP A 187 17.51 13.12 -22.02
CA ASP A 187 17.84 13.19 -23.45
C ASP A 187 18.04 14.66 -23.82
N ASN A 188 19.26 15.12 -23.52
CA ASN A 188 19.80 16.37 -24.02
C ASN A 188 21.29 16.16 -24.30
N ARG A 189 21.61 15.26 -25.24
CA ARG A 189 22.85 15.34 -26.01
C ARG A 189 22.55 15.04 -27.48
N GLY A 190 22.63 16.09 -28.30
CA GLY A 190 22.77 15.97 -29.74
C GLY A 190 24.01 15.14 -30.15
N PRO A 191 24.15 14.87 -31.45
CA PRO A 191 25.02 13.80 -31.94
C PRO A 191 26.49 14.22 -31.88
N SER A 192 27.27 13.62 -30.99
CA SER A 192 28.72 13.57 -31.14
C SER A 192 29.27 12.40 -30.34
N GLY A 193 29.86 11.44 -31.07
CA GLY A 193 30.25 10.13 -30.55
C GLY A 193 31.52 10.11 -29.70
N ARG A 194 31.67 9.00 -28.98
CA ARG A 194 32.80 8.06 -29.06
C ARG A 194 32.52 6.92 -28.11
N GLU A 195 32.51 5.71 -28.68
CA GLU A 195 32.59 4.46 -27.95
C GLU A 195 33.88 4.43 -27.11
N THR A 196 33.76 4.03 -25.85
CA THR A 196 34.83 3.31 -25.15
C THR A 196 34.19 2.25 -24.27
N ALA A 197 34.41 1.00 -24.65
CA ALA A 197 34.16 -0.18 -23.84
C ALA A 197 35.26 -0.34 -22.79
N SER A 198 34.90 -0.74 -21.57
CA SER A 198 35.61 -1.76 -20.77
C SER A 198 34.79 -2.04 -19.52
N GLY A 199 34.58 -3.32 -19.24
CA GLY A 199 33.69 -3.80 -18.18
C GLY A 199 34.22 -3.60 -16.77
N ASP A 200 33.27 -3.44 -15.86
CA ASP A 200 33.24 -4.09 -14.56
C ASP A 200 31.76 -4.28 -14.20
N SER A 201 31.35 -5.52 -13.98
CA SER A 201 29.96 -5.92 -13.77
C SER A 201 29.70 -6.02 -12.27
N ASN A 202 29.24 -4.91 -11.70
CA ASN A 202 28.46 -4.85 -10.47
C ASN A 202 27.63 -3.57 -10.52
N LEU A 203 26.61 -3.58 -11.39
CA LEU A 203 25.65 -2.50 -11.52
C LEU A 203 24.49 -2.76 -10.56
N ALA A 204 24.62 -2.22 -9.35
CA ALA A 204 23.43 -1.79 -8.62
C ALA A 204 22.69 -0.84 -9.56
N VAL A 205 21.51 -1.25 -10.03
CA VAL A 205 20.59 -0.37 -10.73
C VAL A 205 20.39 0.82 -9.81
N SER A 206 20.96 1.96 -10.18
CA SER A 206 20.78 3.19 -9.45
C SER A 206 19.31 3.55 -9.57
N THR A 207 18.54 3.20 -8.55
CA THR A 207 17.16 3.63 -8.35
C THR A 207 17.13 5.15 -8.51
N PRO A 208 16.32 5.72 -9.42
CA PRO A 208 16.06 7.15 -9.41
C PRO A 208 15.55 7.53 -8.01
N GLY A 209 16.31 8.34 -7.29
CA GLY A 209 15.95 8.81 -5.95
C GLY A 209 17.08 8.80 -4.92
N ALA A 210 18.14 8.01 -5.09
CA ALA A 210 19.12 7.83 -4.01
C ALA A 210 19.95 9.08 -3.66
N LYS A 211 20.16 10.02 -4.59
CA LYS A 211 20.72 11.37 -4.32
C LYS A 211 20.27 12.35 -5.40
N GLY A 212 19.08 12.94 -5.30
CA GLY A 212 18.70 13.97 -6.29
C GLY A 212 17.25 14.43 -6.39
N GLY A 213 16.30 14.01 -5.55
CA GLY A 213 14.96 14.63 -5.51
C GLY A 213 14.13 14.51 -6.79
N THR A 214 14.50 13.67 -7.75
CA THR A 214 13.71 13.48 -8.97
C THR A 214 12.59 12.49 -8.71
N PRO A 215 11.32 12.86 -8.95
CA PRO A 215 10.18 12.02 -8.67
C PRO A 215 10.05 10.90 -9.72
N TRP A 216 9.49 9.77 -9.30
CA TRP A 216 9.04 8.72 -10.21
C TRP A 216 7.87 9.24 -11.04
N ARG A 217 7.87 8.95 -12.33
CA ARG A 217 6.79 9.33 -13.24
C ARG A 217 6.21 8.11 -13.91
N PHE A 218 4.90 7.99 -13.80
CA PHE A 218 4.10 7.00 -14.49
C PHE A 218 3.20 7.74 -15.46
N ARG A 219 3.23 7.38 -16.75
CA ARG A 219 2.35 7.96 -17.77
C ARG A 219 1.21 7.01 -18.08
N ALA A 220 0.06 7.53 -18.49
CA ALA A 220 -1.06 6.71 -18.94
C ALA A 220 -0.65 5.74 -20.04
N ASN A 221 -1.10 4.49 -19.95
CA ASN A 221 -1.02 3.52 -21.02
C ASN A 221 -2.24 3.69 -21.94
N GLU A 222 -2.02 4.37 -23.07
CA GLU A 222 -3.06 4.64 -24.08
C GLU A 222 -3.60 3.35 -24.74
N GLU A 223 -2.82 2.27 -24.72
CA GLU A 223 -3.14 0.99 -25.37
C GLU A 223 -3.50 -0.12 -24.38
N THR A 224 -3.78 0.21 -23.12
CA THR A 224 -4.19 -0.79 -22.13
C THR A 224 -5.51 -1.46 -22.53
N TRP A 225 -5.61 -2.76 -22.27
CA TRP A 225 -6.79 -3.55 -22.61
C TRP A 225 -8.02 -3.16 -21.77
N SER A 226 -7.81 -2.58 -20.58
CA SER A 226 -8.86 -2.13 -19.66
C SER A 226 -9.46 -0.75 -20.02
N GLY A 227 -8.91 -0.09 -21.05
CA GLY A 227 -9.25 1.28 -21.40
C GLY A 227 -8.34 2.31 -20.73
N ARG A 228 -8.06 3.41 -21.44
CA ARG A 228 -7.14 4.46 -20.98
C ARG A 228 -7.57 5.01 -19.60
N PRO A 229 -6.65 5.11 -18.61
CA PRO A 229 -6.96 5.76 -17.35
C PRO A 229 -7.26 7.26 -17.53
N PHE A 230 -7.96 7.85 -16.58
CA PHE A 230 -8.34 9.27 -16.68
C PHE A 230 -7.13 10.22 -16.56
N LEU A 231 -6.22 9.95 -15.63
CA LEU A 231 -4.99 10.75 -15.45
C LEU A 231 -4.06 10.62 -16.66
N ASP A 232 -3.34 11.70 -17.00
CA ASP A 232 -2.23 11.62 -17.99
C ASP A 232 -0.97 11.04 -17.35
N ALA A 233 -0.74 11.37 -16.08
CA ALA A 233 0.42 10.93 -15.35
C ALA A 233 0.20 10.87 -13.83
N ILE A 234 1.05 10.10 -13.16
CA ILE A 234 1.23 10.08 -11.72
C ILE A 234 2.69 10.41 -11.44
N GLN A 235 2.93 11.38 -10.56
CA GLN A 235 4.26 11.77 -10.12
C GLN A 235 4.41 11.43 -8.64
N VAL A 236 5.30 10.49 -8.31
CA VAL A 236 5.53 10.03 -6.95
C VAL A 236 6.86 10.57 -6.43
N THR A 237 6.80 11.37 -5.36
CA THR A 237 7.98 11.88 -4.65
C THR A 237 8.20 11.05 -3.40
N LEU A 238 9.39 10.48 -3.28
CA LEU A 238 9.80 9.60 -2.18
C LEU A 238 10.57 10.37 -1.10
N GLY A 239 10.61 9.83 0.10
CA GLY A 239 11.41 10.32 1.23
C GLY A 239 10.93 11.67 1.78
N VAL A 240 9.67 12.03 1.56
CA VAL A 240 9.13 13.31 2.07
C VAL A 240 8.74 13.14 3.53
N PRO A 241 9.26 13.96 4.47
CA PRO A 241 8.90 13.84 5.89
C PRO A 241 7.39 14.07 6.14
N PRO A 242 6.75 13.37 7.09
CA PRO A 242 5.29 13.41 7.26
C PRO A 242 4.69 14.82 7.47
N LEU A 243 5.34 15.66 8.28
CA LEU A 243 4.87 17.03 8.48
C LEU A 243 4.97 17.87 7.20
N ARG A 244 5.98 17.62 6.37
CA ARG A 244 6.14 18.31 5.09
C ARG A 244 5.06 17.89 4.11
N GLN A 245 4.72 16.61 4.05
CA GLN A 245 3.64 16.09 3.23
C GLN A 245 2.30 16.78 3.55
N LEU A 246 1.95 16.90 4.83
CA LEU A 246 0.73 17.61 5.24
C LEU A 246 0.73 19.08 4.81
N VAL A 247 1.86 19.78 4.95
CA VAL A 247 1.99 21.19 4.51
C VAL A 247 1.88 21.31 2.99
N ASP A 248 2.51 20.40 2.23
CA ASP A 248 2.47 20.43 0.77
C ASP A 248 1.08 20.06 0.24
N LEU A 249 0.33 19.18 0.93
CA LEU A 249 -1.10 18.96 0.67
C LEU A 249 -1.92 20.24 0.89
N GLN A 250 -1.73 20.93 2.01
CA GLN A 250 -2.45 22.16 2.36
C GLN A 250 -2.17 23.30 1.37
N LEU A 251 -0.94 23.39 0.87
CA LEU A 251 -0.53 24.37 -0.13
C LEU A 251 -0.90 23.96 -1.57
N GLY A 252 -1.52 22.78 -1.76
CA GLY A 252 -1.86 22.25 -3.09
C GLY A 252 -0.64 21.91 -3.94
N LYS A 253 0.51 21.61 -3.32
CA LYS A 253 1.72 21.10 -3.98
C LYS A 253 1.71 19.58 -4.17
N ALA A 254 0.99 18.87 -3.31
CA ALA A 254 0.68 17.45 -3.43
C ALA A 254 -0.85 17.26 -3.51
N ASP A 255 -1.28 16.19 -4.18
CA ASP A 255 -2.69 15.82 -4.31
C ASP A 255 -3.06 14.63 -3.42
N VAL A 256 -2.10 13.73 -3.20
CA VAL A 256 -2.22 12.53 -2.35
C VAL A 256 -0.98 12.43 -1.48
N VAL A 257 -1.16 12.24 -0.17
CA VAL A 257 -0.04 12.09 0.76
C VAL A 257 -0.33 11.01 1.80
N GLU A 258 0.71 10.36 2.32
CA GLU A 258 0.61 9.49 3.48
C GLU A 258 0.55 10.33 4.77
N LEU A 259 -0.35 9.97 5.69
CA LEU A 259 -0.49 10.65 6.96
C LEU A 259 -0.07 9.73 8.10
N SER A 260 0.89 10.18 8.92
CA SER A 260 1.17 9.52 10.19
C SER A 260 -0.02 9.68 11.15
N PRO A 261 -0.33 8.68 12.00
CA PRO A 261 -1.49 8.69 12.89
C PRO A 261 -1.61 9.96 13.75
N GLU A 262 -0.48 10.48 14.23
CA GLU A 262 -0.40 11.70 15.03
C GLU A 262 -0.80 12.98 14.28
N LEU A 263 -0.75 12.97 12.95
CA LEU A 263 -1.12 14.10 12.09
C LEU A 263 -2.56 14.04 11.59
N VAL A 264 -3.23 12.88 11.69
CA VAL A 264 -4.60 12.69 11.17
C VAL A 264 -5.58 13.70 11.76
N ARG A 265 -5.59 13.86 13.09
CA ARG A 265 -6.47 14.82 13.75
C ARG A 265 -6.23 16.25 13.28
N ARG A 266 -4.96 16.62 13.10
CA ARG A 266 -4.57 17.95 12.60
C ARG A 266 -5.05 18.14 11.16
N ALA A 267 -4.83 17.16 10.28
CA ALA A 267 -5.29 17.20 8.90
C ALA A 267 -6.82 17.41 8.81
N MET A 268 -7.59 16.70 9.63
CA MET A 268 -9.04 16.85 9.70
C MET A 268 -9.47 18.24 10.23
N GLN A 269 -8.77 18.78 11.23
CA GLN A 269 -9.01 20.14 11.74
C GLN A 269 -8.72 21.21 10.69
N ASP A 270 -7.71 20.97 9.85
CA ASP A 270 -7.33 21.82 8.72
C ASP A 270 -8.19 21.55 7.47
N ASN A 271 -9.35 20.91 7.64
CA ASN A 271 -10.35 20.60 6.62
C ASN A 271 -9.80 19.82 5.40
N GLN A 272 -8.76 19.01 5.61
CA GLN A 272 -8.25 18.08 4.61
C GLN A 272 -9.13 16.83 4.56
N ARG A 273 -9.32 16.28 3.36
CA ARG A 273 -9.97 14.97 3.20
C ARG A 273 -8.98 13.89 3.63
N VAL A 274 -9.41 13.02 4.52
CA VAL A 274 -8.62 11.87 4.98
C VAL A 274 -9.39 10.61 4.69
N TRP A 275 -8.73 9.68 4.00
CA TRP A 275 -9.18 8.31 3.85
C TRP A 275 -8.40 7.40 4.80
N SER A 276 -9.04 6.35 5.31
CA SER A 276 -8.41 5.35 6.18
C SER A 276 -8.76 3.93 5.75
N SER A 277 -7.77 3.03 5.78
CA SER A 277 -7.97 1.60 5.52
C SER A 277 -8.50 0.85 6.75
N ALA A 278 -8.66 -0.47 6.64
CA ALA A 278 -8.63 -1.36 7.79
C ALA A 278 -7.21 -1.37 8.42
N PRO A 279 -7.02 -1.81 9.67
CA PRO A 279 -5.69 -1.92 10.27
C PRO A 279 -4.79 -2.91 9.53
N VAL A 280 -3.90 -2.40 8.68
CA VAL A 280 -3.03 -3.17 7.78
C VAL A 280 -1.57 -3.19 8.22
N THR A 281 -1.21 -2.41 9.24
CA THR A 281 0.14 -2.40 9.82
C THR A 281 0.10 -2.79 11.29
N PHE A 282 0.76 -3.87 11.64
CA PHE A 282 0.90 -4.38 13.00
C PHE A 282 2.23 -3.95 13.62
N TYR A 283 2.22 -3.59 14.89
CA TYR A 283 3.41 -3.41 15.70
C TYR A 283 3.44 -4.43 16.84
N GLY A 284 4.60 -5.07 17.00
CA GLY A 284 4.82 -6.07 18.02
C GLY A 284 6.23 -6.02 18.60
N LEU A 285 6.41 -6.65 19.76
CA LEU A 285 7.73 -6.90 20.33
C LEU A 285 8.12 -8.34 20.09
N ARG A 286 9.34 -8.60 19.65
CA ARG A 286 9.91 -9.94 19.51
C ARG A 286 11.07 -10.14 20.47
N PHE A 287 11.11 -11.30 21.13
CA PHE A 287 12.28 -11.74 21.89
C PHE A 287 13.18 -12.59 21.01
N ASP A 288 14.48 -12.31 21.02
CA ASP A 288 15.49 -13.06 20.24
C ASP A 288 15.78 -14.45 20.77
N ASP A 289 15.52 -14.67 22.05
CA ASP A 289 15.87 -15.92 22.70
C ASP A 289 14.87 -17.02 22.35
N ALA A 290 15.24 -17.88 21.41
CA ALA A 290 14.45 -19.02 20.94
C ALA A 290 14.37 -20.16 21.98
N GLN A 291 15.26 -20.20 22.98
CA GLN A 291 15.27 -21.27 23.99
C GLN A 291 15.76 -20.77 25.35
N SER A 292 14.82 -20.43 26.22
CA SER A 292 15.15 -20.25 27.65
C SER A 292 13.94 -20.54 28.53
N ALA A 293 13.82 -21.83 28.88
CA ALA A 293 12.97 -22.26 29.98
C ALA A 293 13.39 -21.59 31.29
N GLY A 294 12.43 -21.34 32.19
CA GLY A 294 12.70 -20.78 33.52
C GLY A 294 12.58 -19.25 33.58
N ALA A 295 13.68 -18.55 33.88
CA ALA A 295 13.66 -17.12 34.21
C ALA A 295 13.25 -16.23 33.03
N ALA A 296 13.65 -16.56 31.81
CA ALA A 296 13.31 -15.78 30.63
C ALA A 296 11.82 -15.88 30.25
N ALA A 297 11.22 -17.07 30.34
CA ALA A 297 9.76 -17.24 30.17
C ALA A 297 8.97 -16.37 31.17
N LYS A 298 9.40 -16.35 32.44
CA LYS A 298 8.82 -15.45 33.46
C LYS A 298 9.04 -13.96 33.14
N LEU A 299 10.19 -13.59 32.58
CA LEU A 299 10.44 -12.22 32.11
C LEU A 299 9.50 -11.84 30.96
N ARG A 300 9.25 -12.73 29.99
CA ARG A 300 8.30 -12.51 28.90
C ARG A 300 6.87 -12.38 29.42
N GLU A 301 6.48 -13.18 30.40
CA GLU A 301 5.19 -13.06 31.10
C GLU A 301 5.05 -11.71 31.81
N ALA A 302 6.02 -11.34 32.64
CA ALA A 302 6.03 -10.06 33.34
C ALA A 302 6.00 -8.87 32.37
N MET A 303 6.74 -8.97 31.27
CA MET A 303 6.74 -7.96 30.21
C MET A 303 5.37 -7.84 29.56
N SER A 304 4.75 -8.96 29.15
CA SER A 304 3.41 -8.96 28.54
C SER A 304 2.34 -8.33 29.43
N LEU A 305 2.36 -8.64 30.73
CA LEU A 305 1.45 -8.09 31.72
C LEU A 305 1.71 -6.60 32.01
N SER A 306 2.91 -6.09 31.72
CA SER A 306 3.22 -4.66 31.88
C SER A 306 2.61 -3.79 30.78
N LEU A 307 2.25 -4.37 29.63
CA LEU A 307 1.89 -3.62 28.43
C LEU A 307 0.42 -3.15 28.44
N ASP A 308 0.23 -1.85 28.64
CA ASP A 308 -1.06 -1.18 28.48
C ASP A 308 -1.29 -0.74 27.02
N ARG A 309 -1.82 -1.68 26.23
CA ARG A 309 -2.15 -1.53 24.80
C ARG A 309 -3.30 -0.55 24.56
N GLN A 310 -4.26 -0.51 25.47
CA GLN A 310 -5.41 0.39 25.36
C GLN A 310 -4.97 1.85 25.49
N THR A 311 -4.09 2.16 26.45
CA THR A 311 -3.54 3.52 26.58
C THR A 311 -2.65 3.89 25.38
N MET A 312 -1.90 2.93 24.82
CA MET A 312 -1.16 3.16 23.57
C MET A 312 -2.10 3.55 22.42
N ALA A 313 -3.14 2.78 22.16
CA ALA A 313 -4.10 3.07 21.09
C ALA A 313 -4.91 4.35 21.34
N ASN A 314 -5.45 4.53 22.53
CA ASN A 314 -6.45 5.57 22.81
C ASN A 314 -5.84 6.92 23.17
N VAL A 315 -4.77 6.93 23.97
CA VAL A 315 -4.18 8.17 24.50
C VAL A 315 -3.01 8.60 23.64
N LEU A 316 -2.05 7.71 23.44
CA LEU A 316 -0.82 8.02 22.72
C LEU A 316 -1.10 8.22 21.21
N LEU A 317 -1.83 7.30 20.60
CA LEU A 317 -2.21 7.36 19.19
C LEU A 317 -3.59 7.98 18.97
N GLN A 318 -4.18 8.61 20.00
CA GLN A 318 -5.37 9.44 19.85
C GLN A 318 -6.57 8.74 19.18
N LYS A 319 -6.73 7.43 19.41
CA LYS A 319 -7.73 6.54 18.81
C LYS A 319 -7.56 6.28 17.30
N GLN A 320 -6.36 6.50 16.77
CA GLN A 320 -6.00 6.22 15.36
C GLN A 320 -5.37 4.82 15.18
N ALA A 321 -5.52 3.94 16.18
CA ALA A 321 -5.02 2.57 16.17
C ALA A 321 -5.95 1.67 16.98
N GLU A 322 -5.85 0.37 16.74
CA GLU A 322 -6.53 -0.67 17.50
C GLU A 322 -5.55 -1.39 18.44
N PRO A 323 -5.94 -1.67 19.70
CA PRO A 323 -5.11 -2.48 20.58
C PRO A 323 -5.04 -3.92 20.06
N ALA A 324 -3.82 -4.46 19.91
CA ALA A 324 -3.63 -5.82 19.39
C ALA A 324 -3.37 -6.80 20.53
N SER A 325 -4.15 -7.89 20.58
CA SER A 325 -3.92 -9.04 21.48
C SER A 325 -3.65 -10.34 20.71
N ALA A 326 -3.87 -10.31 19.40
CA ALA A 326 -3.60 -11.36 18.43
C ALA A 326 -2.50 -10.91 17.45
N LEU A 327 -1.92 -11.84 16.71
CA LEU A 327 -1.02 -11.57 15.57
C LEU A 327 -1.81 -11.14 14.33
N LEU A 328 -2.97 -11.75 14.09
CA LEU A 328 -3.87 -11.39 12.99
C LEU A 328 -4.98 -10.43 13.46
N PRO A 329 -5.38 -9.44 12.63
CA PRO A 329 -6.40 -8.49 12.99
C PRO A 329 -7.80 -9.08 12.79
N GLN A 330 -8.78 -8.50 13.49
CA GLN A 330 -10.16 -9.01 13.49
C GLN A 330 -10.81 -9.06 12.11
N TRP A 331 -10.52 -8.06 11.25
CA TRP A 331 -11.08 -8.00 9.91
C TRP A 331 -10.55 -9.09 8.98
N LEU A 332 -9.40 -9.68 9.31
CA LEU A 332 -8.75 -10.75 8.53
C LEU A 332 -9.07 -12.14 9.09
N SER A 333 -8.88 -12.34 10.39
CA SER A 333 -9.04 -13.67 11.02
C SER A 333 -10.47 -13.99 11.46
N GLY A 334 -11.28 -12.97 11.75
CA GLY A 334 -12.62 -13.15 12.30
C GLY A 334 -12.68 -13.59 13.76
N TYR A 335 -11.58 -14.06 14.36
CA TYR A 335 -11.53 -14.57 15.74
C TYR A 335 -10.61 -13.77 16.67
N ALA A 336 -9.90 -12.74 16.19
CA ALA A 336 -8.92 -11.98 16.97
C ALA A 336 -9.47 -11.46 18.32
N PHE A 337 -10.78 -11.16 18.38
CA PHE A 337 -11.47 -10.74 19.61
C PHE A 337 -11.44 -11.77 20.75
N LEU A 338 -11.18 -13.05 20.47
CA LEU A 338 -11.04 -14.10 21.48
C LEU A 338 -9.73 -13.98 22.28
N PHE A 339 -8.75 -13.27 21.75
CA PHE A 339 -7.50 -12.99 22.44
C PHE A 339 -7.68 -11.84 23.42
N THR A 340 -7.42 -12.11 24.69
CA THR A 340 -7.45 -11.09 25.74
C THR A 340 -6.08 -11.00 26.39
N MET A 341 -5.53 -9.78 26.45
CA MET A 341 -4.29 -9.48 27.16
C MET A 341 -4.47 -8.20 27.97
N GLU A 342 -5.14 -8.32 29.12
CA GLU A 342 -5.28 -7.21 30.06
C GLU A 342 -3.97 -6.96 30.82
N PRO A 343 -3.54 -5.70 30.96
CA PRO A 343 -2.36 -5.38 31.75
C PRO A 343 -2.62 -5.68 33.24
N ASN A 344 -1.62 -6.25 33.91
CA ASN A 344 -1.64 -6.48 35.35
C ASN A 344 -0.27 -6.14 35.95
N ILE A 345 -0.08 -4.85 36.28
CA ILE A 345 1.18 -4.32 36.78
C ILE A 345 1.59 -4.99 38.10
N ASP A 346 0.64 -5.28 38.98
CA ASP A 346 0.95 -5.88 40.28
C ASP A 346 1.46 -7.32 40.12
N ARG A 347 0.83 -8.10 39.23
CA ARG A 347 1.31 -9.44 38.89
C ARG A 347 2.67 -9.38 38.19
N ALA A 348 2.88 -8.43 37.29
CA ALA A 348 4.17 -8.22 36.64
C ALA A 348 5.29 -7.94 37.66
N LYS A 349 5.05 -7.09 38.65
CA LYS A 349 5.99 -6.81 39.76
C LYS A 349 6.29 -8.06 40.59
N GLN A 350 5.26 -8.84 40.93
CA GLN A 350 5.43 -10.09 41.67
C GLN A 350 6.34 -11.07 40.91
N ILE A 351 6.09 -11.27 39.61
CA ILE A 351 6.91 -12.15 38.77
C ILE A 351 8.33 -11.61 38.69
N ARG A 352 8.50 -10.30 38.46
CA ARG A 352 9.80 -9.63 38.41
C ARG A 352 10.62 -9.82 39.69
N ALA A 353 9.99 -9.80 40.86
CA ALA A 353 10.65 -10.04 42.14
C ALA A 353 11.17 -11.48 42.30
N THR A 354 10.65 -12.43 41.53
CA THR A 354 11.15 -13.83 41.52
C THR A 354 12.31 -14.04 40.54
N LEU A 355 12.62 -13.06 39.69
CA LEU A 355 13.71 -13.14 38.72
C LEU A 355 15.07 -12.81 39.37
N PRO A 356 16.18 -13.34 38.82
CA PRO A 356 17.52 -12.96 39.24
C PRO A 356 17.74 -11.44 39.27
N ALA A 357 18.50 -10.96 40.26
CA ALA A 357 18.72 -9.53 40.48
C ALA A 357 19.51 -8.84 39.36
N ASN A 358 20.22 -9.59 38.52
CA ASN A 358 20.90 -9.06 37.33
C ASN A 358 19.95 -8.96 36.12
N MET A 359 18.94 -9.82 35.99
CA MET A 359 18.07 -9.85 34.80
C MET A 359 17.11 -8.64 34.76
N ALA A 360 17.22 -7.80 33.74
CA ALA A 360 16.39 -6.59 33.54
C ALA A 360 16.41 -5.63 34.76
N ALA A 361 17.61 -5.44 35.31
CA ALA A 361 17.88 -4.64 36.50
C ALA A 361 18.78 -3.45 36.19
N SER A 362 19.12 -2.63 37.20
CA SER A 362 19.90 -1.40 36.98
C SER A 362 21.31 -1.67 36.48
N THR A 363 21.84 -2.87 36.74
CA THR A 363 23.17 -3.31 36.29
C THR A 363 23.14 -3.89 34.88
N GLU A 364 22.05 -4.54 34.47
CA GLU A 364 21.85 -5.11 33.13
C GLU A 364 20.39 -4.86 32.67
N PRO A 365 20.09 -3.67 32.13
CA PRO A 365 18.75 -3.37 31.61
C PRO A 365 18.48 -4.18 30.34
N LEU A 366 17.22 -4.55 30.13
CA LEU A 366 16.78 -5.18 28.89
C LEU A 366 16.86 -4.16 27.75
N ARG A 367 17.63 -4.45 26.70
CA ARG A 367 17.74 -3.55 25.55
C ARG A 367 16.55 -3.75 24.61
N LEU A 368 15.81 -2.67 24.36
CA LEU A 368 14.75 -2.62 23.36
C LEU A 368 15.29 -1.97 22.10
N HIS A 369 15.53 -2.76 21.08
CA HIS A 369 15.93 -2.32 19.76
C HIS A 369 14.69 -1.87 18.98
N VAL A 370 14.72 -0.65 18.46
CA VAL A 370 13.69 -0.16 17.53
C VAL A 370 14.22 -0.40 16.11
N ASP A 371 13.70 -1.44 15.46
CA ASP A 371 14.17 -1.89 14.14
C ASP A 371 13.37 -1.27 12.98
N VAL A 372 12.45 -0.35 13.28
CA VAL A 372 11.58 0.32 12.31
C VAL A 372 11.93 1.81 12.24
N PRO A 373 12.08 2.40 11.05
CA PRO A 373 12.28 3.84 10.92
C PRO A 373 11.02 4.64 11.30
N GLY A 374 11.21 5.90 11.68
CA GLY A 374 10.13 6.84 11.95
C GLY A 374 9.92 7.16 13.43
N ASP A 375 9.28 8.30 13.68
CA ASP A 375 9.10 8.82 15.05
C ASP A 375 8.01 8.08 15.82
N LEU A 376 7.01 7.53 15.12
CA LEU A 376 5.98 6.66 15.69
C LEU A 376 6.59 5.44 16.40
N ALA A 377 7.51 4.72 15.75
CA ALA A 377 8.15 3.54 16.33
C ALA A 377 8.96 3.88 17.58
N LYS A 378 9.71 5.00 17.57
CA LYS A 378 10.44 5.48 18.76
C LYS A 378 9.50 5.76 19.92
N LEU A 379 8.40 6.46 19.63
CA LEU A 379 7.38 6.82 20.62
C LEU A 379 6.66 5.59 21.20
N LEU A 380 6.42 4.55 20.39
CA LEU A 380 5.94 3.25 20.88
C LEU A 380 6.99 2.58 21.79
N GLY A 381 8.27 2.57 21.38
CA GLY A 381 9.36 2.00 22.17
C GLY A 381 9.55 2.69 23.53
N GLU A 382 9.47 4.02 23.57
CA GLU A 382 9.48 4.80 24.82
C GLU A 382 8.30 4.44 25.71
N ARG A 383 7.09 4.30 25.14
CA ARG A 383 5.92 3.91 25.91
C ARG A 383 6.04 2.50 26.48
N VAL A 384 6.61 1.56 25.72
CA VAL A 384 6.95 0.21 26.20
C VAL A 384 7.90 0.30 27.39
N ALA A 385 8.95 1.10 27.32
CA ALA A 385 9.90 1.28 28.42
C ALA A 385 9.26 1.90 29.67
N VAL A 386 8.34 2.86 29.51
CA VAL A 386 7.57 3.45 30.62
C VAL A 386 6.69 2.41 31.31
N ASN A 387 5.95 1.62 30.53
CA ASN A 387 5.10 0.53 31.03
C ASN A 387 5.93 -0.52 31.80
N ALA A 388 7.05 -0.96 31.21
CA ALA A 388 7.97 -1.92 31.84
C ALA A 388 8.54 -1.40 33.16
N ARG A 389 8.94 -0.11 33.21
CA ARG A 389 9.46 0.53 34.42
C ARG A 389 8.43 0.58 35.55
N GLN A 390 7.15 0.78 35.23
CA GLN A 390 6.07 0.70 36.23
C GLN A 390 5.97 -0.71 36.86
N ALA A 391 6.36 -1.75 36.13
CA ALA A 391 6.46 -3.13 36.60
C ALA A 391 7.83 -3.49 37.21
N ALA A 392 8.71 -2.51 37.46
CA ALA A 392 10.09 -2.69 37.93
C ALA A 392 11.00 -3.50 36.97
N ILE A 393 10.67 -3.51 35.67
CA ILE A 393 11.49 -4.06 34.60
C ILE A 393 12.23 -2.89 33.96
N LEU A 394 13.57 -2.86 34.03
CA LEU A 394 14.34 -1.79 33.40
C LEU A 394 14.59 -2.12 31.94
N VAL A 395 14.06 -1.26 31.07
CA VAL A 395 14.20 -1.34 29.62
C VAL A 395 14.93 -0.09 29.13
N GLN A 396 16.01 -0.29 28.36
CA GLN A 396 16.74 0.77 27.69
C GLN A 396 16.41 0.73 26.19
N VAL A 397 15.79 1.81 25.68
CA VAL A 397 15.49 1.94 24.25
C VAL A 397 16.79 2.28 23.50
N VAL A 398 17.08 1.48 22.48
CA VAL A 398 18.24 1.65 21.58
C VAL A 398 17.70 1.81 20.17
N ASN A 399 17.85 3.01 19.61
CA ASN A 399 17.49 3.26 18.23
C ASN A 399 18.60 2.74 17.32
N ARG A 400 18.31 1.73 16.50
CA ARG A 400 19.24 1.28 15.46
C ARG A 400 19.07 2.24 14.28
N THR A 401 20.10 3.01 13.96
CA THR A 401 20.20 3.58 12.61
C THR A 401 20.58 2.42 11.70
N LEU A 402 19.60 1.78 11.06
CA LEU A 402 19.87 0.84 9.97
C LEU A 402 20.71 1.60 8.93
N SER A 403 21.97 1.21 8.75
CA SER A 403 22.78 1.75 7.67
C SER A 403 22.18 1.26 6.35
N HIS A 404 22.16 2.12 5.33
CA HIS A 404 21.58 1.86 4.01
C HIS A 404 22.24 0.70 3.23
N ALA A 405 23.10 -0.11 3.87
CA ALA A 405 23.80 -1.24 3.26
C ALA A 405 23.12 -2.60 3.53
N ALA A 406 22.07 -2.66 4.36
CA ALA A 406 21.36 -3.91 4.67
C ALA A 406 20.20 -4.25 3.71
N SER A 407 20.11 -3.58 2.55
CA SER A 407 19.14 -3.90 1.48
C SER A 407 19.62 -5.03 0.55
N SER A 408 20.76 -5.64 0.83
CA SER A 408 21.25 -6.82 0.11
C SER A 408 21.02 -8.07 0.94
N ALA A 409 20.17 -8.96 0.41
CA ALA A 409 20.08 -10.40 0.67
C ALA A 409 20.25 -10.84 2.13
N THR A 410 19.17 -11.39 2.70
CA THR A 410 19.17 -12.04 4.02
C THR A 410 19.65 -11.14 5.16
N SER A 411 18.81 -10.20 5.60
CA SER A 411 18.77 -9.90 7.03
C SER A 411 18.04 -11.05 7.73
N THR A 412 18.63 -12.25 7.69
CA THR A 412 18.45 -13.17 8.81
C THR A 412 18.76 -12.34 10.06
N TRP A 413 17.84 -12.35 11.02
CA TRP A 413 17.94 -11.68 12.32
C TRP A 413 19.07 -12.31 13.18
N SER A 414 20.23 -12.58 12.57
CA SER A 414 21.31 -13.41 13.09
C SER A 414 22.53 -12.59 13.52
N ASP A 415 22.44 -11.25 13.56
CA ASP A 415 23.56 -10.42 14.01
C ASP A 415 23.22 -9.61 15.28
N SER A 416 23.46 -10.29 16.39
CA SER A 416 24.26 -9.81 17.53
C SER A 416 23.68 -8.69 18.41
N ALA A 417 22.69 -9.04 19.25
CA ALA A 417 22.66 -8.79 20.71
C ALA A 417 21.38 -9.39 21.30
N SER A 418 21.48 -10.30 22.28
CA SER A 418 20.30 -10.80 23.01
C SER A 418 19.44 -9.63 23.52
N GLY A 419 18.20 -9.54 23.08
CA GLY A 419 17.39 -8.37 23.34
C GLY A 419 15.91 -8.51 22.99
N LEU A 420 15.22 -7.39 23.12
CA LEU A 420 13.82 -7.20 22.74
C LEU A 420 13.78 -6.30 21.51
N HIS A 421 12.96 -6.63 20.52
CA HIS A 421 12.91 -5.94 19.23
C HIS A 421 11.51 -5.41 18.97
N LEU A 422 11.36 -4.11 18.77
CA LEU A 422 10.13 -3.52 18.24
C LEU A 422 10.19 -3.60 16.71
N PHE A 423 9.22 -4.31 16.14
CA PHE A 423 9.08 -4.49 14.71
C PHE A 423 7.69 -4.06 14.22
N SER A 424 7.59 -3.83 12.93
CA SER A 424 6.33 -3.62 12.22
C SER A 424 6.12 -4.74 11.20
N TRP A 425 4.86 -5.06 10.94
CA TRP A 425 4.45 -6.04 9.95
C TRP A 425 3.31 -5.47 9.10
N HIS A 426 3.45 -5.47 7.78
CA HIS A 426 2.36 -5.13 6.86
C HIS A 426 1.64 -6.41 6.40
N TYR A 427 0.32 -6.45 6.57
CA TYR A 427 -0.47 -7.59 6.11
C TYR A 427 -0.62 -7.53 4.58
N SER A 428 -0.08 -8.54 3.89
CA SER A 428 0.07 -8.58 2.43
C SER A 428 -0.87 -9.55 1.72
N SER A 429 -1.52 -10.42 2.48
CA SER A 429 -2.50 -11.41 2.04
C SER A 429 -3.80 -11.25 2.83
N LEU A 430 -4.91 -11.48 2.15
CA LEU A 430 -6.25 -11.55 2.71
C LEU A 430 -6.62 -12.98 3.13
N SER A 431 -5.74 -13.96 2.90
CA SER A 431 -5.86 -15.28 3.52
C SER A 431 -5.21 -15.25 4.90
N PRO A 432 -5.99 -15.42 5.98
CA PRO A 432 -5.45 -15.38 7.34
C PRO A 432 -4.41 -16.49 7.57
N ARG A 433 -4.54 -17.62 6.86
CA ARG A 433 -3.60 -18.74 6.92
C ARG A 433 -2.26 -18.40 6.27
N VAL A 434 -2.28 -17.90 5.03
CA VAL A 434 -1.05 -17.51 4.30
C VAL A 434 -0.32 -16.41 5.04
N GLU A 435 -1.08 -15.44 5.57
CA GLU A 435 -0.54 -14.31 6.32
C GLU A 435 0.11 -14.75 7.63
N LEU A 436 -0.53 -15.63 8.42
CA LEU A 436 0.06 -16.15 9.66
C LEU A 436 1.34 -16.93 9.38
N GLU A 437 1.34 -17.83 8.40
CA GLU A 437 2.50 -18.65 8.08
C GLU A 437 3.66 -17.82 7.54
N SER A 438 3.35 -16.76 6.79
CA SER A 438 4.34 -15.78 6.32
C SER A 438 4.98 -15.03 7.49
N MET A 439 4.17 -14.58 8.47
CA MET A 439 4.67 -13.95 9.70
C MET A 439 5.53 -14.92 10.52
N VAL A 440 5.06 -16.15 10.71
CA VAL A 440 5.77 -17.22 11.43
C VAL A 440 7.13 -17.49 10.78
N SER A 441 7.17 -17.63 9.46
CA SER A 441 8.41 -17.87 8.71
C SER A 441 9.36 -16.67 8.79
N ALA A 442 8.87 -15.45 8.57
CA ALA A 442 9.69 -14.25 8.54
C ALA A 442 10.26 -13.86 9.93
N LEU A 443 9.50 -14.15 11.00
CA LEU A 443 9.91 -13.87 12.38
C LEU A 443 10.58 -15.08 13.06
N ASN A 444 10.71 -16.22 12.36
CA ASN A 444 11.23 -17.50 12.87
C ASN A 444 10.51 -17.94 14.16
N LEU A 445 9.17 -17.97 14.15
CA LEU A 445 8.35 -18.36 15.29
C LEU A 445 8.06 -19.86 15.28
N GLY A 446 8.07 -20.49 16.46
CA GLY A 446 7.74 -21.91 16.61
C GLY A 446 8.79 -22.88 16.07
N ASP A 447 8.53 -24.18 16.24
CA ASP A 447 9.42 -25.23 15.72
C ASP A 447 9.19 -25.44 14.23
N SER A 448 10.27 -25.43 13.45
CA SER A 448 10.29 -25.70 12.00
C SER A 448 9.80 -27.10 11.60
N SER A 449 9.44 -27.95 12.57
CA SER A 449 8.90 -29.30 12.38
C SER A 449 7.37 -29.36 12.41
N GLU A 450 6.67 -28.30 12.86
CA GLU A 450 5.21 -28.29 12.87
C GLU A 450 4.68 -28.07 11.45
N ALA A 451 3.88 -29.02 10.97
CA ALA A 451 3.31 -28.98 9.64
C ALA A 451 2.45 -27.72 9.46
N VAL A 452 2.69 -27.00 8.36
CA VAL A 452 1.82 -25.91 7.89
C VAL A 452 0.38 -26.44 7.86
N VAL A 453 -0.51 -25.75 8.56
CA VAL A 453 -1.93 -26.11 8.57
C VAL A 453 -2.43 -25.96 7.14
N SER A 454 -2.83 -27.07 6.49
CA SER A 454 -3.40 -27.05 5.12
C SER A 454 -4.92 -26.89 5.11
N SER A 455 -5.52 -26.78 6.30
CA SER A 455 -6.96 -26.59 6.48
C SER A 455 -7.33 -25.11 6.44
N THR A 456 -8.48 -24.80 5.84
CA THR A 456 -9.13 -23.48 5.89
C THR A 456 -10.01 -23.30 7.13
N ASP A 457 -10.00 -24.27 8.05
CA ASP A 457 -10.79 -24.25 9.28
C ASP A 457 -10.30 -23.13 10.25
N PRO A 458 -11.14 -22.12 10.55
CA PRO A 458 -10.77 -21.04 11.46
C PRO A 458 -10.43 -21.51 12.88
N GLU A 459 -10.99 -22.64 13.35
CA GLU A 459 -10.71 -23.16 14.70
C GLU A 459 -9.26 -23.66 14.81
N LEU A 460 -8.78 -24.35 13.77
CA LEU A 460 -7.39 -24.82 13.70
C LEU A 460 -6.41 -23.64 13.60
N LEU A 461 -6.77 -22.61 12.84
CA LEU A 461 -5.94 -21.41 12.72
C LEU A 461 -5.87 -20.64 14.05
N TYR A 462 -7.01 -20.48 14.73
CA TYR A 462 -7.05 -19.91 16.07
C TYR A 462 -6.19 -20.70 17.06
N ALA A 463 -6.30 -22.04 17.08
CA ALA A 463 -5.50 -22.88 17.96
C ALA A 463 -4.00 -22.76 17.68
N ARG A 464 -3.61 -22.66 16.40
CA ARG A 464 -2.23 -22.43 15.96
C ARG A 464 -1.69 -21.09 16.48
N GLU A 465 -2.43 -20.01 16.24
CA GLU A 465 -2.05 -18.67 16.68
C GLU A 465 -1.99 -18.56 18.21
N LYS A 466 -2.95 -19.18 18.91
CA LYS A 466 -2.94 -19.26 20.36
C LYS A 466 -1.67 -19.91 20.90
N LYS A 467 -1.27 -21.04 20.33
CA LYS A 467 -0.03 -21.72 20.72
C LYS A 467 1.21 -20.84 20.50
N LEU A 468 1.28 -20.10 19.38
CA LEU A 468 2.39 -19.19 19.09
C LEU A 468 2.51 -18.04 20.12
N LEU A 469 1.38 -17.60 20.68
CA LEU A 469 1.33 -16.54 21.68
C LEU A 469 1.50 -17.02 23.13
N GLU A 470 1.30 -18.32 23.42
CA GLU A 470 1.44 -18.89 24.76
C GLU A 470 2.86 -18.71 25.33
N ASP A 471 3.87 -18.93 24.50
CA ASP A 471 5.28 -18.79 24.88
C ASP A 471 5.77 -17.33 24.92
N ARG A 472 4.94 -16.39 24.45
CA ARG A 472 5.15 -14.94 24.50
C ARG A 472 6.44 -14.46 23.84
N HIS A 473 6.95 -15.19 22.83
CA HIS A 473 8.08 -14.73 22.02
C HIS A 473 7.74 -13.50 21.19
N VAL A 474 6.45 -13.37 20.82
CA VAL A 474 5.90 -12.14 20.24
C VAL A 474 4.86 -11.57 21.19
N LEU A 475 4.94 -10.28 21.45
CA LEU A 475 3.97 -9.51 22.20
C LEU A 475 3.30 -8.49 21.27
N PRO A 476 2.04 -8.74 20.86
CA PRO A 476 1.24 -7.76 20.14
C PRO A 476 1.15 -6.42 20.89
N LEU A 477 1.21 -5.30 20.17
CA LEU A 477 1.03 -3.96 20.75
C LEU A 477 -0.24 -3.29 20.19
N VAL A 478 -0.18 -2.90 18.92
CA VAL A 478 -1.24 -2.14 18.22
C VAL A 478 -1.25 -2.50 16.74
N ALA A 479 -2.42 -2.37 16.12
CA ALA A 479 -2.58 -2.40 14.67
C ALA A 479 -3.07 -1.03 14.18
N LEU A 480 -2.55 -0.56 13.06
CA LEU A 480 -2.82 0.76 12.51
C LEU A 480 -3.41 0.67 11.10
N PRO A 481 -4.45 1.44 10.82
CA PRO A 481 -4.83 1.79 9.46
C PRO A 481 -3.72 2.55 8.75
N GLU A 482 -3.70 2.46 7.43
CA GLU A 482 -3.09 3.49 6.60
C GLU A 482 -4.02 4.70 6.54
N TYR A 483 -3.44 5.89 6.57
CA TYR A 483 -4.16 7.14 6.40
C TYR A 483 -3.61 7.88 5.18
N ILE A 484 -4.51 8.27 4.29
CA ILE A 484 -4.19 9.01 3.07
C ILE A 484 -4.87 10.37 3.12
N GLY A 485 -4.09 11.43 3.03
CA GLY A 485 -4.57 12.80 2.82
C GLY A 485 -4.83 13.05 1.35
N LEU A 486 -5.98 13.63 1.02
CA LEU A 486 -6.43 13.89 -0.34
C LEU A 486 -6.74 15.37 -0.53
N SER A 487 -6.32 15.92 -1.67
CA SER A 487 -6.72 17.26 -2.06
C SER A 487 -8.20 17.28 -2.44
N GLN A 488 -8.79 18.48 -2.44
CA GLN A 488 -10.20 18.64 -2.81
C GLN A 488 -10.47 18.33 -4.28
N ASN A 489 -9.42 18.32 -5.12
CA ASN A 489 -9.52 18.10 -6.56
C ASN A 489 -9.51 16.61 -6.92
N VAL A 490 -9.07 15.71 -6.03
CA VAL A 490 -9.02 14.27 -6.33
C VAL A 490 -10.42 13.68 -6.25
N ARG A 491 -10.90 13.10 -7.35
CA ARG A 491 -12.20 12.44 -7.46
C ARG A 491 -12.02 10.95 -7.69
N ASP A 492 -13.06 10.17 -7.39
CA ASP A 492 -13.10 8.71 -7.55
C ASP A 492 -11.94 7.95 -6.86
N TRP A 493 -11.40 8.51 -5.77
CA TRP A 493 -10.47 7.81 -4.88
C TRP A 493 -11.19 6.70 -4.12
N MET A 494 -11.04 5.45 -4.57
CA MET A 494 -11.69 4.27 -4.01
C MET A 494 -10.72 3.09 -3.84
N PRO A 495 -9.65 3.25 -3.04
CA PRO A 495 -8.77 2.13 -2.71
C PRO A 495 -9.53 1.05 -1.94
N ALA A 496 -9.02 -0.19 -2.04
CA ALA A 496 -9.59 -1.31 -1.32
C ALA A 496 -9.44 -1.14 0.20
N ARG A 497 -10.26 -1.84 0.98
CA ARG A 497 -10.23 -1.76 2.45
C ARG A 497 -8.88 -2.17 3.05
N TRP A 498 -8.12 -3.01 2.35
CA TRP A 498 -6.77 -3.46 2.74
C TRP A 498 -5.65 -2.59 2.17
N GLY A 499 -5.96 -1.41 1.59
CA GLY A 499 -4.94 -0.42 1.21
C GLY A 499 -4.42 -0.52 -0.22
N GLU A 500 -4.91 -1.46 -1.03
CA GLU A 500 -4.55 -1.55 -2.44
C GLU A 500 -5.09 -0.36 -3.26
N TRP A 501 -4.29 0.14 -4.19
CA TRP A 501 -4.62 1.31 -5.00
C TRP A 501 -5.20 0.92 -6.36
N HIS A 502 -6.35 1.51 -6.70
CA HIS A 502 -6.96 1.47 -8.03
C HIS A 502 -7.06 2.90 -8.54
N LEU A 503 -6.09 3.34 -9.35
CA LEU A 503 -5.99 4.74 -9.80
C LEU A 503 -6.51 4.97 -11.21
N ASP A 504 -7.07 3.95 -11.84
CA ASP A 504 -7.47 3.96 -13.25
C ASP A 504 -8.68 4.87 -13.47
N ASP A 505 -9.59 4.85 -12.49
CA ASP A 505 -10.81 5.66 -12.45
C ASP A 505 -10.62 7.02 -11.77
N VAL A 506 -9.46 7.27 -11.16
CA VAL A 506 -9.18 8.53 -10.47
C VAL A 506 -9.02 9.66 -11.48
N TRP A 507 -9.65 10.80 -11.22
CA TRP A 507 -9.51 11.99 -12.05
C TRP A 507 -9.39 13.27 -11.21
N LEU A 508 -8.90 14.34 -11.83
CA LEU A 508 -8.70 15.63 -11.18
C LEU A 508 -9.74 16.64 -11.63
N ASP A 509 -10.47 17.20 -10.66
CA ASP A 509 -11.36 18.34 -10.88
C ASP A 509 -10.56 19.64 -10.83
N VAL A 510 -9.74 19.86 -11.86
CA VAL A 510 -9.03 21.13 -12.04
C VAL A 510 -9.98 22.10 -12.74
N PRO A 511 -10.12 23.35 -12.24
CA PRO A 511 -10.87 24.38 -12.95
C PRO A 511 -10.27 24.60 -14.35
N GLU A 512 -11.11 24.71 -15.38
CA GLU A 512 -10.63 25.09 -16.71
C GLU A 512 -9.81 26.39 -16.59
N PRO A 513 -8.66 26.51 -17.27
CA PRO A 513 -8.00 27.79 -17.40
C PRO A 513 -9.00 28.75 -18.04
N SER A 514 -9.43 29.76 -17.27
CA SER A 514 -10.40 30.76 -17.70
C SER A 514 -9.99 31.27 -19.10
N PRO A 515 -10.87 31.22 -20.12
CA PRO A 515 -10.52 31.71 -21.44
C PRO A 515 -10.11 33.17 -21.29
N ALA A 516 -8.87 33.47 -21.65
CA ALA A 516 -8.34 34.82 -21.61
C ALA A 516 -9.36 35.74 -22.30
N LEU A 517 -9.92 36.68 -21.54
CA LEU A 517 -10.74 37.76 -22.09
C LEU A 517 -9.96 38.34 -23.27
N PRO A 518 -10.53 38.41 -24.49
CA PRO A 518 -9.85 39.04 -25.60
C PRO A 518 -9.54 40.48 -25.19
N GLY A 519 -8.26 40.76 -24.98
CA GLY A 519 -7.78 42.07 -24.60
C GLY A 519 -8.19 43.07 -25.68
N ASN A 520 -8.95 44.08 -25.27
CA ASN A 520 -9.13 45.30 -26.05
C ASN A 520 -7.77 45.97 -26.24
N SER A 521 -7.07 45.65 -27.33
CA SER A 521 -6.03 46.51 -27.88
C SER A 521 -6.59 47.25 -29.09
N ASN A 522 -6.98 48.50 -28.84
CA ASN A 522 -7.18 49.50 -29.88
C ASN A 522 -5.85 49.73 -30.61
N THR A 523 -5.79 49.38 -31.89
CA THR A 523 -4.82 49.94 -32.84
C THR A 523 -5.46 50.06 -34.23
N PRO A 524 -5.30 51.19 -34.96
CA PRO A 524 -6.05 51.45 -36.18
C PRO A 524 -5.53 50.61 -37.36
N ALA A 525 -6.46 50.15 -38.20
CA ALA A 525 -6.18 49.37 -39.40
C ALA A 525 -5.44 50.20 -40.48
N THR A 526 -4.33 49.66 -40.97
CA THR A 526 -3.67 50.07 -42.23
C THR A 526 -4.27 49.25 -43.39
N PRO A 527 -4.64 49.84 -44.53
CA PRO A 527 -5.41 49.13 -45.55
C PRO A 527 -4.51 48.22 -46.41
N VAL A 528 -5.01 47.00 -46.66
CA VAL A 528 -4.41 46.02 -47.57
C VAL A 528 -4.82 46.35 -49.01
N ALA A 529 -3.85 46.44 -49.91
CA ALA A 529 -4.07 46.67 -51.34
C ALA A 529 -4.68 45.42 -52.03
N GLN A 530 -5.70 45.64 -52.87
CA GLN A 530 -6.35 44.62 -53.70
C GLN A 530 -5.48 44.18 -54.89
N PRO A 531 -5.57 42.92 -55.35
CA PRO A 531 -4.95 42.47 -56.59
C PRO A 531 -5.80 42.85 -57.82
N PRO A 532 -5.20 43.08 -59.00
CA PRO A 532 -5.94 43.53 -60.17
C PRO A 532 -6.73 42.40 -60.85
N VAL A 533 -7.96 42.74 -61.25
CA VAL A 533 -8.91 41.92 -61.99
C VAL A 533 -8.55 41.94 -63.48
N ALA A 534 -8.47 40.77 -64.12
CA ALA A 534 -8.31 40.62 -65.55
C ALA A 534 -9.61 40.97 -66.30
N SER A 535 -9.51 41.81 -67.34
CA SER A 535 -10.62 42.14 -68.26
C SER A 535 -10.58 41.26 -69.52
N PRO A 536 -11.73 40.90 -70.13
CA PRO A 536 -11.79 40.06 -71.32
C PRO A 536 -11.55 40.90 -72.60
N GLY A 537 -10.85 40.31 -73.58
CA GLY A 537 -10.30 41.02 -74.74
C GLY A 537 -11.24 41.23 -75.92
N VAL A 538 -10.79 42.06 -76.88
CA VAL A 538 -11.21 42.07 -78.30
C VAL A 538 -10.00 42.46 -79.18
N LYS A 539 -9.79 41.67 -80.25
CA LYS A 539 -8.77 41.75 -81.33
C LYS A 539 -8.98 42.96 -82.28
N PRO A 540 -8.02 43.34 -83.17
CA PRO A 540 -7.36 42.49 -84.19
C PRO A 540 -6.05 41.82 -83.79
#